data_AF-A0A1I2ILL9-F1
#
_entry.id   AF-A0A1I2ILL9-F1
#
_cell.length_a   1.000
_cell.length_b   1.000
_cell.length_c   1.000
_cell.angle_alpha   90.00
_cell.angle_beta   90.00
_cell.angle_gamma   90.00
#
_symmetry.space_group_name_H-M   'P 1'
#
loop_
_entity.id
_entity.type
_entity.pdbx_description
1 polymer ?
#
loop_
_entity_poly.entity_id
_entity_poly.type
_entity_poly.pdbx_seq_one_letter_code
_entity_poly.pdbx_strand_id
1 'polypeptide(L)'
;MVRLSCAGARFGSYLDEKHLFTWAEEIPCFDRWDGDTLVLRSKEISDADLRDLLALFSRYRIPMQQLAQFKTDANRDWFTAPSTYWFSEVFTVDDLSSGQD
;
A
#
# COMPACT_ATOMS: atom_id res chain seq x y z
N MET A 1 -14.43 -4.85 0.20
CA MET A 1 -13.98 -3.44 0.13
C MET A 1 -12.90 -3.23 1.19
N VAL A 2 -11.75 -2.71 0.79
CA VAL A 2 -10.65 -2.35 1.71
C VAL A 2 -10.54 -0.84 1.78
N ARG A 3 -10.22 -0.31 2.96
CA ARG A 3 -10.04 1.13 3.20
C ARG A 3 -8.62 1.34 3.68
N LEU A 4 -7.88 2.18 2.96
CA LEU A 4 -6.52 2.54 3.30
C LEU A 4 -6.48 4.02 3.65
N SER A 5 -6.01 4.36 4.85
CA SER A 5 -5.90 5.76 5.26
C SER A 5 -4.65 6.39 4.66
N CYS A 6 -4.83 7.51 3.95
CA CYS A 6 -3.75 8.36 3.46
C CYS A 6 -3.59 9.62 4.35
N ALA A 7 -4.12 9.59 5.57
CA ALA A 7 -3.97 10.66 6.54
C ALA A 7 -2.48 10.93 6.81
N GLY A 8 -2.09 12.21 6.78
CA GLY A 8 -0.70 12.62 6.99
C GLY A 8 0.22 12.49 5.78
N ALA A 9 -0.33 12.20 4.59
CA ALA A 9 0.40 12.31 3.33
C ALA A 9 1.11 13.68 3.22
N ARG A 10 2.35 13.66 2.73
CA ARG A 10 3.17 14.87 2.60
C ARG A 10 3.30 15.26 1.13
N PHE A 11 3.05 16.54 0.86
CA PHE A 11 3.11 17.10 -0.48
C PHE A 11 4.17 18.19 -0.59
N GLY A 12 4.91 18.19 -1.69
CA GLY A 12 5.86 19.26 -2.01
C GLY A 12 5.22 20.48 -2.70
N SER A 13 4.04 20.29 -3.30
CA SER A 13 3.28 21.33 -4.00
C SER A 13 1.84 20.87 -4.24
N TYR A 14 0.96 21.77 -4.68
CA TYR A 14 -0.39 21.42 -5.12
C TYR A 14 -0.40 20.45 -6.31
N LEU A 15 0.55 20.59 -7.25
CA LEU A 15 0.66 19.68 -8.37
C LEU A 15 1.03 18.27 -7.91
N ASP A 16 1.93 18.17 -6.93
CA ASP A 16 2.34 16.90 -6.33
C ASP A 16 1.19 16.24 -5.55
N GLU A 17 0.41 17.03 -4.80
CA GLU A 17 -0.82 16.57 -4.15
C GLU A 17 -1.82 16.01 -5.17
N LYS A 18 -2.09 16.74 -6.25
CA LYS A 18 -2.98 16.27 -7.33
C LYS A 18 -2.56 14.89 -7.86
N HIS A 19 -1.25 14.64 -7.99
CA HIS A 19 -0.75 13.37 -8.52
C HIS A 19 -0.96 12.18 -7.57
N LEU A 20 -1.05 12.39 -6.25
CA LEU A 20 -1.44 11.31 -5.33
C LEU A 20 -2.81 10.74 -5.75
N PHE A 21 -3.78 11.64 -5.99
CA PHE A 21 -5.13 11.26 -6.31
C PHE A 21 -5.24 10.64 -7.70
N THR A 22 -4.65 11.29 -8.72
CA THR A 22 -4.76 10.81 -10.10
C THR A 22 -4.02 9.50 -10.34
N TRP A 23 -2.85 9.29 -9.73
CA TRP A 23 -2.15 8.01 -9.87
C TRP A 23 -2.86 6.87 -9.14
N ALA A 24 -3.51 7.14 -8.00
CA ALA A 24 -4.32 6.11 -7.35
C ALA A 24 -5.50 5.67 -8.23
N GLU A 25 -6.15 6.62 -8.91
CA GLU A 25 -7.26 6.35 -9.84
C GLU A 25 -6.87 5.45 -11.03
N GLU A 26 -5.60 5.43 -11.40
CA GLU A 26 -5.05 4.60 -12.48
C GLU A 26 -4.78 3.14 -12.05
N ILE A 27 -4.75 2.85 -10.73
CA ILE A 27 -4.49 1.49 -10.23
C ILE A 27 -5.76 0.62 -10.37
N PRO A 28 -5.70 -0.57 -11.00
CA PRO A 28 -6.87 -1.40 -11.25
C PRO A 28 -7.70 -1.83 -10.02
N CYS A 29 -7.15 -1.84 -8.81
CA CYS A 29 -7.91 -2.12 -7.60
C CYS A 29 -8.67 -0.90 -7.02
N PHE A 30 -8.41 0.31 -7.52
CA PHE A 30 -9.03 1.56 -7.06
C PHE A 30 -10.54 1.51 -7.18
N ASP A 31 -11.28 1.91 -6.15
CA ASP A 31 -12.73 2.11 -6.21
C ASP A 31 -13.09 3.61 -6.20
N ARG A 32 -12.68 4.31 -5.14
CA ARG A 32 -12.96 5.74 -4.95
C ARG A 32 -12.08 6.34 -3.86
N TRP A 33 -12.11 7.68 -3.79
CA TRP A 33 -11.67 8.44 -2.64
C TRP A 33 -12.84 8.73 -1.68
N ASP A 34 -12.55 8.68 -0.38
CA ASP A 34 -13.46 9.07 0.69
C ASP A 34 -12.70 9.98 1.67
N GLY A 35 -12.65 11.27 1.35
CA GLY A 35 -11.73 12.21 2.00
C GLY A 35 -10.28 11.82 1.74
N ASP A 36 -9.53 11.57 2.80
CA ASP A 36 -8.14 11.09 2.77
C ASP A 36 -8.03 9.56 2.75
N THR A 37 -9.14 8.84 2.57
CA THR A 37 -9.14 7.38 2.53
C THR A 37 -9.23 6.88 1.09
N LEU A 38 -8.26 6.05 0.70
CA LEU A 38 -8.27 5.30 -0.54
C LEU A 38 -9.12 4.03 -0.36
N VAL A 39 -10.20 3.90 -1.11
CA VAL A 39 -11.08 2.72 -1.09
C VAL A 39 -10.72 1.81 -2.25
N LEU A 40 -10.53 0.52 -1.98
CA LEU A 40 -10.29 -0.51 -2.98
C LEU A 40 -11.50 -1.42 -3.17
N ARG A 41 -11.72 -1.88 -4.41
CA ARG A 41 -12.83 -2.75 -4.79
C ARG A 41 -12.85 -4.06 -3.98
N SER A 42 -11.69 -4.68 -3.83
CA SER A 42 -11.52 -5.99 -3.18
C SER A 42 -10.27 -6.03 -2.29
N LYS A 43 -10.21 -7.06 -1.43
CA LYS A 43 -8.98 -7.43 -0.72
C LYS A 43 -8.05 -8.26 -1.60
N GLU A 44 -8.61 -8.99 -2.56
CA GLU A 44 -7.86 -9.70 -3.58
C GLU A 44 -7.46 -8.69 -4.66
N ILE A 45 -6.18 -8.33 -4.68
CA ILE A 45 -5.59 -7.41 -5.65
C ILE A 45 -4.45 -8.11 -6.38
N SER A 46 -4.11 -7.60 -7.56
CA SER A 46 -3.00 -8.15 -8.32
C SER A 46 -1.65 -7.79 -7.70
N ASP A 47 -0.63 -8.56 -8.03
CA ASP A 47 0.75 -8.28 -7.68
C ASP A 47 1.29 -6.97 -8.30
N ALA A 48 0.71 -6.53 -9.42
CA ALA A 48 1.04 -5.25 -10.03
C ALA A 48 0.39 -4.10 -9.24
N ASP A 49 -0.88 -4.24 -8.90
CA ASP A 49 -1.64 -3.28 -8.10
C ASP A 49 -0.96 -3.06 -6.74
N LEU A 50 -0.52 -4.14 -6.06
CA LEU A 50 0.18 -4.04 -4.80
C LEU A 50 1.52 -3.30 -4.94
N ARG A 51 2.27 -3.52 -6.04
CA ARG A 51 3.52 -2.79 -6.30
C ARG A 51 3.27 -1.30 -6.51
N ASP A 52 2.21 -0.94 -7.22
CA ASP A 52 1.83 0.47 -7.43
C ASP A 52 1.39 1.13 -6.12
N LEU A 53 0.61 0.43 -5.27
CA LEU A 53 0.25 0.92 -3.94
C LEU A 53 1.48 1.12 -3.05
N LEU A 54 2.45 0.19 -3.06
CA LEU A 54 3.70 0.31 -2.31
C LEU A 54 4.50 1.55 -2.75
N ALA A 55 4.62 1.76 -4.06
CA ALA A 55 5.33 2.90 -4.62
C ALA A 55 4.64 4.21 -4.28
N LEU A 56 3.31 4.27 -4.42
CA LEU A 56 2.51 5.44 -4.11
C LEU A 56 2.62 5.82 -2.61
N PHE A 57 2.46 4.84 -1.72
CA PHE A 57 2.49 5.08 -0.27
C PHE A 57 3.89 5.54 0.18
N SER A 58 4.93 4.90 -0.33
CA SER A 58 6.32 5.29 -0.07
C SER A 58 6.61 6.71 -0.53
N ARG A 59 6.18 7.08 -1.75
CA ARG A 59 6.41 8.41 -2.32
C ARG A 59 5.83 9.53 -1.44
N TYR A 60 4.61 9.35 -0.96
CA TYR A 60 3.90 10.36 -0.16
C TYR A 60 4.06 10.17 1.35
N ARG A 61 4.92 9.23 1.77
CA ARG A 61 5.18 8.88 3.18
C ARG A 61 3.90 8.52 3.95
N ILE A 62 2.99 7.83 3.27
CA ILE A 62 1.77 7.29 3.87
C ILE A 62 2.16 6.03 4.67
N PRO A 63 1.64 5.83 5.90
CA PRO A 63 1.94 4.63 6.70
C PRO A 63 1.67 3.35 5.92
N MET A 64 2.69 2.50 5.73
CA MET A 64 2.63 1.33 4.86
C MET A 64 2.20 0.05 5.57
N GLN A 65 2.11 0.04 6.91
CA GLN A 65 1.77 -1.15 7.71
C GLN A 65 0.41 -1.74 7.31
N GLN A 66 -0.54 -0.89 6.93
CA GLN A 66 -1.85 -1.31 6.42
C GLN A 66 -1.78 -2.16 5.14
N LEU A 67 -0.69 -2.11 4.37
CA LEU A 67 -0.51 -2.93 3.17
C LEU A 67 -0.16 -4.38 3.51
N ALA A 68 0.25 -4.69 4.74
CA ALA A 68 0.55 -6.05 5.18
C ALA A 68 -0.65 -7.00 5.02
N GLN A 69 -1.87 -6.47 5.04
CA GLN A 69 -3.11 -7.23 4.87
C GLN A 69 -3.25 -7.92 3.49
N PHE A 70 -2.44 -7.51 2.51
CA PHE A 70 -2.42 -8.09 1.15
C PHE A 70 -1.38 -9.22 1.00
N LYS A 71 -0.70 -9.61 2.08
CA LYS A 71 0.18 -10.78 2.09
C LYS A 71 -0.65 -12.04 1.82
N THR A 72 -0.20 -12.83 0.87
CA THR A 72 -0.74 -14.15 0.52
C THR A 72 0.40 -15.14 0.38
N ASP A 73 0.11 -16.44 0.35
CA ASP A 73 1.13 -17.45 0.11
C ASP A 73 1.78 -17.29 -1.27
N ALA A 74 1.02 -16.82 -2.27
CA ALA A 74 1.49 -16.65 -3.64
C ALA A 74 2.49 -15.48 -3.81
N ASN A 75 2.34 -14.41 -3.03
CA ASN A 75 3.20 -13.22 -3.13
C ASN A 75 4.28 -13.13 -2.05
N ARG A 76 4.26 -14.04 -1.06
CA ARG A 76 5.13 -14.03 0.12
C ARG A 76 6.60 -13.81 -0.25
N ASP A 77 7.12 -14.57 -1.20
CA ASP A 77 8.55 -14.57 -1.53
C ASP A 77 9.10 -13.20 -1.95
N TRP A 78 8.32 -12.43 -2.72
CA TRP A 78 8.76 -11.09 -3.13
C TRP A 78 8.26 -10.00 -2.19
N PHE A 79 7.04 -10.14 -1.64
CA PHE A 79 6.42 -9.11 -0.84
C PHE A 79 7.09 -8.99 0.53
N THR A 80 7.51 -10.10 1.12
CA THR A 80 8.24 -10.14 2.40
C THR A 80 9.75 -10.27 2.23
N ALA A 81 10.29 -9.94 1.05
CA ALA A 81 11.75 -9.99 0.83
C ALA A 81 12.44 -8.84 1.61
N PRO A 82 13.36 -9.12 2.56
CA PRO A 82 13.97 -8.08 3.40
C PRO A 82 14.81 -7.06 2.64
N SER A 83 15.24 -7.37 1.42
CA SER A 83 16.03 -6.48 0.56
C SER A 83 15.21 -5.39 -0.13
N THR A 84 13.88 -5.40 0.02
CA THR A 84 12.99 -4.46 -0.66
C THR A 84 12.82 -3.19 0.17
N TYR A 85 12.63 -2.04 -0.50
CA TYR A 85 12.57 -0.74 0.20
C TYR A 85 11.37 -0.61 1.13
N TRP A 86 10.30 -1.38 0.90
CA TRP A 86 9.07 -1.31 1.69
C TRP A 86 9.07 -2.24 2.89
N PHE A 87 9.99 -3.21 2.96
CA PHE A 87 9.89 -4.31 3.93
C PHE A 87 9.76 -3.81 5.37
N SER A 88 10.62 -2.90 5.80
CA SER A 88 10.61 -2.36 7.18
C SER A 88 9.47 -1.39 7.46
N GLU A 89 8.81 -0.85 6.42
CA GLU A 89 7.67 0.06 6.56
C GLU A 89 6.34 -0.70 6.58
N VAL A 90 6.28 -1.86 5.91
CA VAL A 90 5.10 -2.72 5.85
C VAL A 90 5.07 -3.72 7.01
N PHE A 91 6.21 -4.35 7.32
CA PHE A 91 6.28 -5.43 8.29
C PHE A 91 7.11 -5.01 9.49
N THR A 92 6.54 -5.26 10.67
CA THR A 92 7.27 -5.16 11.94
C THR A 92 7.79 -6.53 12.36
N VAL A 93 8.67 -6.57 13.36
CA VAL A 93 9.30 -7.81 13.84
C VAL A 93 8.27 -8.86 14.26
N ASP A 94 7.11 -8.42 14.78
CA ASP A 94 6.02 -9.29 15.22
C ASP A 94 5.34 -10.04 14.04
N ASP A 95 5.27 -9.43 12.85
CA ASP A 95 4.58 -9.98 11.66
C ASP A 95 5.30 -11.18 11.01
N LEU A 96 6.56 -11.40 11.37
CA LEU A 96 7.42 -12.47 10.85
C LEU A 96 7.45 -13.71 11.76
N SER A 97 7.04 -13.54 13.02
CA SER A 97 7.04 -14.59 14.05
C SER A 97 5.81 -15.51 14.01
N SER A 98 4.71 -15.10 13.36
CA SER A 98 3.45 -15.86 13.34
C SER A 98 3.37 -16.95 12.26
N GLY A 99 4.51 -17.42 11.74
CA GLY A 99 4.59 -18.38 10.63
C GLY A 99 5.24 -19.73 10.95
N GLN A 100 5.48 -20.03 12.23
CA GLN A 100 5.88 -21.36 12.70
C GLN A 100 4.83 -21.86 13.68
N ASP A 101 3.76 -22.49 13.18
CA ASP A 101 2.95 -23.47 13.90
C ASP A 101 2.47 -24.52 12.89
#